data_AF-A0A7X7M7U9-F1
#
_entry.id   AF-A0A7X7M7U9-F1
#
_cell.length_a   1.000
_cell.length_b   1.000
_cell.length_c   1.000
_cell.angle_alpha   90.00
_cell.angle_beta   90.00
_cell.angle_gamma   90.00
#
_symmetry.space_group_name_H-M   'P 1'
#
loop_
_entity.id
_entity.type
_entity.pdbx_description
1 polymer ?
#
loop_
_entity_poly.entity_id
_entity_poly.type
_entity_poly.pdbx_seq_one_letter_code
_entity_poly.pdbx_strand_id
1 'polypeptide(L)'
;MAQQENKLIRFLAEMLKVGMGFIKAQLIFFAINLVLISVFLIIFDIPFAVLIALGVSLLDLLPVVGSGLVFLPWIIVSLILGNSALALRLALLYIGLVVLRQILDPIITGKQIGVRPLVALAASILGALLLGAVGIIIGPLVAATISVILKLRQSKPEG
;
A
#
# COMPACT_ATOMS: atom_id res chain seq x y z
N MET A 1 29.64 27.38 -5.22
CA MET A 1 28.33 27.34 -5.90
C MET A 1 28.11 25.99 -6.61
N ALA A 2 29.02 25.52 -7.48
CA ALA A 2 28.89 24.23 -8.20
C ALA A 2 28.74 22.97 -7.33
N GLN A 3 29.29 22.93 -6.11
CA GLN A 3 29.23 21.76 -5.22
C GLN A 3 27.85 21.57 -4.55
N GLN A 4 27.10 22.66 -4.37
CA GLN A 4 25.75 22.65 -3.78
C GLN A 4 24.69 22.30 -4.83
N GLU A 5 24.91 22.75 -6.07
CA GLU A 5 24.10 22.43 -7.25
C GLU A 5 24.11 20.92 -7.55
N ASN A 6 25.27 20.28 -7.44
CA ASN A 6 25.43 18.84 -7.64
C ASN A 6 24.71 17.99 -6.56
N LYS A 7 24.55 18.54 -5.34
CA LYS A 7 23.85 17.88 -4.23
C LYS A 7 22.33 17.94 -4.39
N LEU A 8 21.81 19.08 -4.87
CA LEU A 8 20.39 19.28 -5.20
C LEU A 8 19.95 18.37 -6.36
N ILE A 9 20.73 18.31 -7.44
CA ILE A 9 20.41 17.45 -8.60
C ILE A 9 20.36 15.97 -8.19
N ARG A 10 21.33 15.52 -7.38
CA ARG A 10 21.32 14.14 -6.84
C ARG A 10 20.09 13.86 -5.99
N PHE A 11 19.74 14.79 -5.09
CA PHE A 11 18.54 14.67 -4.25
C PHE A 11 17.25 14.58 -5.08
N LEU A 12 17.08 15.45 -6.08
CA LEU A 12 15.91 15.43 -6.97
C LEU A 12 15.83 14.13 -7.78
N ALA A 13 16.96 13.65 -8.30
CA ALA A 13 17.01 12.38 -9.03
C ALA A 13 16.62 11.19 -8.14
N GLU A 14 17.01 11.21 -6.87
CA GLU A 14 16.68 10.17 -5.90
C GLU A 14 15.20 10.21 -5.50
N MET A 15 14.62 11.41 -5.32
CA MET A 15 13.18 11.60 -5.11
C MET A 15 12.34 11.14 -6.31
N LEU A 16 12.76 11.45 -7.53
CA LEU A 16 12.10 10.99 -8.75
C LEU A 16 12.14 9.46 -8.87
N LYS A 17 13.27 8.85 -8.53
CA LYS A 17 13.42 7.38 -8.52
C LYS A 17 12.47 6.72 -7.53
N VAL A 18 12.33 7.28 -6.32
CA VAL A 18 11.37 6.82 -5.31
C VAL A 18 9.92 6.98 -5.83
N GLY A 19 9.59 8.14 -6.41
CA GLY A 19 8.24 8.40 -6.96
C GLY A 19 7.86 7.45 -8.11
N MET A 20 8.77 7.23 -9.06
CA MET A 20 8.56 6.24 -10.14
C MET A 20 8.41 4.82 -9.59
N GLY A 21 9.14 4.52 -8.52
CA GLY A 21 9.02 3.27 -7.79
C GLY A 21 7.64 3.03 -7.21
N PHE A 22 7.10 4.06 -6.56
CA PHE A 22 5.75 4.06 -6.01
C PHE A 22 4.67 3.93 -7.09
N ILE A 23 4.79 4.65 -8.20
CA ILE A 23 3.84 4.55 -9.33
C ILE A 23 3.83 3.12 -9.89
N LYS A 24 5.02 2.51 -10.08
CA LYS A 24 5.11 1.11 -10.52
C LYS A 24 4.43 0.16 -9.54
N ALA A 25 4.63 0.37 -8.24
CA ALA A 25 3.98 -0.43 -7.21
C ALA A 25 2.45 -0.34 -7.32
N GLN A 26 1.94 0.88 -7.48
CA GLN A 26 0.51 1.13 -7.53
C GLN A 26 -0.17 0.57 -8.78
N LEU A 27 0.53 0.57 -9.92
CA LEU A 27 0.04 -0.10 -11.13
C LEU A 27 -0.03 -1.62 -10.99
N ILE A 28 0.92 -2.24 -10.27
CA ILE A 28 0.88 -3.68 -9.98
C ILE A 28 -0.33 -3.99 -9.08
N PHE A 29 -0.54 -3.20 -8.02
CA PHE A 29 -1.71 -3.34 -7.15
C PHE A 29 -3.03 -3.18 -7.90
N PHE A 30 -3.12 -2.15 -8.74
CA PHE A 30 -4.27 -1.90 -9.58
C PHE A 30 -4.62 -3.15 -10.42
N ALA A 31 -3.63 -3.74 -11.09
CA ALA A 31 -3.86 -4.92 -11.92
C ALA A 31 -4.32 -6.14 -11.10
N ILE A 32 -3.70 -6.37 -9.95
CA ILE A 32 -4.07 -7.46 -9.04
C ILE A 32 -5.50 -7.28 -8.52
N ASN A 33 -5.84 -6.09 -8.03
CA ASN A 33 -7.16 -5.79 -7.48
C ASN A 33 -8.24 -5.84 -8.56
N LEU A 34 -7.94 -5.38 -9.78
CA LEU A 34 -8.88 -5.45 -10.90
C LEU A 34 -9.29 -6.89 -11.18
N VAL A 35 -8.33 -7.81 -11.28
CA VAL A 35 -8.60 -9.23 -11.54
C VAL A 35 -9.31 -9.85 -10.35
N LEU A 36 -8.79 -9.66 -9.14
CA LEU A 36 -9.32 -10.27 -7.93
C LEU A 36 -10.77 -9.86 -7.66
N ILE A 37 -11.07 -8.56 -7.70
CA ILE A 37 -12.41 -8.04 -7.47
C ILE A 37 -13.36 -8.50 -8.59
N SER A 38 -12.91 -8.48 -9.85
CA SER A 38 -13.73 -8.96 -10.98
C SER A 38 -14.14 -10.41 -10.78
N VAL A 39 -13.20 -11.29 -10.45
CA VAL A 39 -13.46 -12.73 -10.27
C VAL A 39 -14.47 -12.95 -9.14
N PHE A 40 -14.28 -12.32 -7.99
CA PHE A 40 -15.21 -12.50 -6.87
C PHE A 40 -16.59 -11.90 -7.13
N LEU A 41 -16.68 -10.71 -7.74
CA LEU A 41 -17.97 -10.11 -8.09
C LEU A 41 -18.73 -10.94 -9.14
N ILE A 42 -18.03 -11.57 -10.09
CA ILE A 42 -18.65 -12.53 -11.03
C ILE A 42 -19.17 -13.76 -10.27
N ILE A 43 -18.40 -14.33 -9.34
CA ILE A 43 -18.84 -15.46 -8.49
C ILE A 43 -20.03 -15.07 -7.61
N PHE A 44 -20.17 -13.80 -7.25
CA PHE A 44 -21.29 -13.29 -6.48
C PHE A 44 -22.51 -12.93 -7.33
N ASP A 45 -22.46 -13.18 -8.64
CA ASP A 45 -23.49 -12.83 -9.62
C ASP A 45 -23.84 -11.33 -9.61
N ILE A 46 -22.84 -10.47 -9.36
CA ILE A 46 -23.02 -9.02 -9.35
C ILE A 46 -22.95 -8.48 -10.79
N PRO A 47 -23.98 -7.75 -11.26
CA PRO A 47 -23.97 -7.17 -12.59
C PRO A 47 -22.85 -6.13 -12.72
N PHE A 48 -22.30 -5.99 -13.92
CA PHE A 48 -21.20 -5.05 -14.21
C PHE A 48 -19.93 -5.28 -13.37
N ALA A 49 -19.69 -6.51 -12.89
CA ALA A 49 -18.56 -6.89 -12.04
C ALA A 49 -17.21 -6.29 -12.49
N VAL A 50 -16.85 -6.42 -13.77
CA VAL A 50 -15.56 -5.91 -14.30
C VAL A 50 -15.50 -4.37 -14.28
N LEU A 51 -16.62 -3.70 -14.57
CA LEU A 51 -16.68 -2.24 -14.55
C LEU A 51 -16.58 -1.70 -13.12
N ILE A 52 -17.26 -2.34 -12.18
CA ILE A 52 -17.17 -2.04 -10.76
C ILE A 52 -15.74 -2.28 -10.26
N ALA A 53 -15.15 -3.42 -10.60
CA ALA A 53 -13.76 -3.74 -10.23
C ALA A 53 -12.78 -2.70 -10.78
N LEU A 54 -12.99 -2.21 -12.00
CA LEU A 54 -12.20 -1.13 -12.60
C LEU A 54 -12.31 0.16 -11.79
N GLY A 55 -13.53 0.58 -11.45
CA GLY A 55 -13.76 1.77 -10.63
C GLY A 55 -13.14 1.65 -9.24
N VAL A 56 -13.35 0.52 -8.57
CA VAL A 56 -12.78 0.25 -7.23
C VAL A 56 -11.26 0.24 -7.27
N SER A 57 -10.67 -0.44 -8.27
CA SER A 57 -9.21 -0.53 -8.39
C SER A 57 -8.60 0.83 -8.74
N LEU A 58 -9.28 1.65 -9.54
CA LEU A 58 -8.89 3.04 -9.81
C LEU A 58 -8.88 3.87 -8.53
N LEU A 59 -9.91 3.77 -7.69
CA LEU A 59 -9.93 4.42 -6.39
C LEU A 59 -8.86 3.86 -5.45
N ASP A 60 -8.49 2.59 -5.60
CA ASP A 60 -7.46 1.96 -4.79
C ASP A 60 -6.02 2.42 -5.11
N LEU A 61 -5.83 3.11 -6.25
CA LEU A 61 -4.62 3.91 -6.49
C LEU A 61 -4.46 5.04 -5.46
N LEU A 62 -5.50 5.41 -4.70
CA LEU A 62 -5.40 6.34 -3.60
C LEU A 62 -4.98 5.59 -2.31
N PRO A 63 -3.80 5.90 -1.74
CA PRO A 63 -3.20 5.10 -0.66
C PRO A 63 -3.97 5.15 0.67
N VAL A 64 -4.70 6.23 0.96
CA VAL A 64 -5.38 6.42 2.26
C VAL A 64 -6.81 5.87 2.28
N VAL A 65 -7.44 5.83 1.10
CA VAL A 65 -8.89 5.79 0.97
C VAL A 65 -9.32 4.47 0.33
N GLY A 66 -8.58 4.04 -0.69
CA GLY A 66 -8.60 2.66 -1.14
C GLY A 66 -9.94 2.13 -1.66
N SER A 67 -9.99 0.81 -1.77
CA SER A 67 -11.21 0.04 -1.99
C SER A 67 -12.21 0.10 -0.81
N GLY A 68 -11.76 0.54 0.37
CA GLY A 68 -12.58 0.69 1.57
C GLY A 68 -13.74 1.67 1.41
N LEU A 69 -13.59 2.73 0.59
CA LEU A 69 -14.69 3.65 0.28
C LEU A 69 -15.89 2.98 -0.39
N VAL A 70 -15.65 1.91 -1.14
CA VAL A 70 -16.72 1.25 -1.88
C VAL A 70 -17.24 0.08 -1.06
N PHE A 71 -16.35 -0.77 -0.53
CA PHE A 71 -16.77 -1.96 0.19
C PHE A 71 -17.43 -1.66 1.54
N LEU A 72 -16.92 -0.71 2.34
CA LEU A 72 -17.51 -0.45 3.66
C LEU A 72 -18.96 0.04 3.58
N PRO A 73 -19.31 1.09 2.79
CA PRO A 73 -20.71 1.49 2.64
C PRO A 73 -21.56 0.39 2.03
N TRP A 74 -21.04 -0.37 1.06
CA TRP A 74 -21.81 -1.43 0.42
C TRP A 74 -22.14 -2.58 1.38
N ILE A 75 -21.20 -2.97 2.24
CA ILE A 75 -21.44 -3.96 3.31
C ILE A 75 -22.52 -3.45 4.26
N ILE A 76 -22.41 -2.19 4.73
CA ILE A 76 -23.38 -1.59 5.65
C ILE A 76 -24.78 -1.53 5.02
N VAL A 77 -24.88 -1.04 3.79
CA VAL A 77 -26.16 -0.97 3.06
C VAL A 77 -26.75 -2.38 2.87
N SER A 78 -25.93 -3.38 2.53
CA SER A 78 -26.38 -4.76 2.36
C SER A 78 -26.94 -5.35 3.66
N LEU A 79 -26.34 -5.02 4.81
CA LEU A 79 -26.86 -5.42 6.13
C LEU A 79 -28.18 -4.73 6.45
N ILE A 80 -28.29 -3.42 6.18
CA ILE A 80 -29.52 -2.65 6.42
C ILE A 80 -30.68 -3.18 5.56
N LEU A 81 -30.39 -3.58 4.32
CA LEU A 81 -31.37 -4.19 3.41
C LEU A 81 -31.68 -5.66 3.71
N GLY A 82 -31.10 -6.24 4.77
CA GLY A 82 -31.34 -7.62 5.18
C GLY A 82 -30.62 -8.68 4.35
N ASN A 83 -29.75 -8.29 3.41
CA ASN A 83 -28.96 -9.22 2.60
C ASN A 83 -27.64 -9.56 3.31
N SER A 84 -27.73 -10.32 4.40
CA SER A 84 -26.58 -10.73 5.20
C SER A 84 -25.61 -11.63 4.42
N ALA A 85 -26.11 -12.42 3.47
CA ALA A 85 -25.28 -13.29 2.63
C ALA A 85 -24.36 -12.48 1.72
N LEU A 86 -24.87 -11.45 1.04
CA LEU A 86 -24.05 -10.55 0.22
C LEU A 86 -23.07 -9.76 1.09
N ALA A 87 -23.54 -9.22 2.23
CA ALA A 87 -22.69 -8.48 3.15
C ALA A 87 -21.47 -9.30 3.62
N LEU A 88 -21.69 -10.57 3.97
CA LEU A 88 -20.61 -11.48 4.38
C LEU A 88 -19.61 -11.74 3.25
N ARG A 89 -20.11 -12.02 2.03
CA ARG A 89 -19.26 -12.24 0.85
C ARG A 89 -18.40 -11.02 0.52
N LEU A 90 -19.00 -9.81 0.57
CA LEU A 90 -18.28 -8.54 0.37
C LEU A 90 -17.28 -8.26 1.49
N ALA A 91 -17.62 -8.57 2.74
CA ALA A 91 -16.71 -8.42 3.88
C ALA A 91 -15.49 -9.34 3.78
N LEU A 92 -15.68 -10.59 3.39
CA LEU A 92 -14.59 -11.54 3.18
C LEU A 92 -13.67 -11.10 2.03
N LEU A 93 -14.25 -10.62 0.92
CA LEU A 93 -13.48 -10.05 -0.18
C LEU A 93 -12.66 -8.83 0.30
N TYR A 94 -13.28 -7.91 1.03
CA TYR A 94 -12.61 -6.72 1.53
C TYR A 94 -11.46 -7.06 2.51
N ILE A 95 -11.68 -7.98 3.44
CA ILE A 95 -10.62 -8.47 4.34
C ILE A 95 -9.47 -9.08 3.53
N GLY A 96 -9.78 -9.88 2.51
CA GLY A 96 -8.79 -10.44 1.59
C GLY A 96 -7.95 -9.35 0.90
N LEU A 97 -8.58 -8.28 0.41
CA LEU A 97 -7.89 -7.14 -0.20
C LEU A 97 -6.95 -6.43 0.79
N VAL A 98 -7.41 -6.21 2.03
CA VAL A 98 -6.59 -5.59 3.08
C VAL A 98 -5.39 -6.46 3.43
N VAL A 99 -5.58 -7.77 3.60
CA VAL A 99 -4.50 -8.72 3.89
C VAL A 99 -3.50 -8.75 2.74
N LEU A 100 -3.98 -8.81 1.50
CA LEU A 100 -3.12 -8.80 0.32
C LEU A 100 -2.28 -7.52 0.26
N ARG A 101 -2.87 -6.37 0.56
CA ARG A 101 -2.16 -5.09 0.65
C ARG A 101 -1.06 -5.11 1.71
N GLN A 102 -1.36 -5.60 2.91
CA GLN A 102 -0.38 -5.70 4.00
C GLN A 102 0.82 -6.61 3.65
N ILE A 103 0.61 -7.63 2.82
CA ILE A 103 1.68 -8.54 2.38
C ILE A 103 2.44 -7.95 1.19
N LEU A 104 1.73 -7.44 0.20
CA LEU A 104 2.33 -6.97 -1.05
C LEU A 104 3.01 -5.61 -0.92
N ASP A 105 2.53 -4.70 -0.07
CA ASP A 105 3.12 -3.36 0.11
C ASP A 105 4.60 -3.45 0.51
N PRO A 106 4.99 -4.22 1.54
CA PRO A 106 6.39 -4.39 1.90
C PRO A 106 7.18 -5.20 0.87
N ILE A 107 6.57 -6.09 0.09
CA ILE A 107 7.27 -6.85 -0.96
C ILE A 107 7.60 -5.96 -2.16
N ILE A 108 6.61 -5.20 -2.62
CA ILE A 108 6.70 -4.36 -3.81
C ILE A 108 7.51 -3.09 -3.50
N THR A 109 7.31 -2.50 -2.32
CA THR A 109 8.00 -1.28 -1.88
C THR A 109 9.36 -1.58 -1.24
N GLY A 110 9.49 -2.69 -0.49
CA GLY A 110 10.73 -3.07 0.20
C GLY A 110 11.90 -3.40 -0.75
N LYS A 111 11.63 -3.77 -2.00
CA LYS A 111 12.67 -3.88 -3.05
C LYS A 111 13.30 -2.54 -3.44
N GLN A 112 12.67 -1.40 -3.11
CA GLN A 112 13.08 -0.09 -3.62
C GLN A 112 13.74 0.81 -2.56
N ILE A 113 13.51 0.57 -1.26
CA ILE A 113 14.00 1.45 -0.19
C ILE A 113 15.39 1.03 0.34
N GLY A 114 15.93 -0.12 -0.06
CA GLY A 114 17.27 -0.56 0.41
C GLY A 114 17.35 -0.83 1.92
N VAL A 115 16.20 -0.92 2.58
CA VAL A 115 16.02 -1.36 3.96
C VAL A 115 15.61 -2.83 3.92
N ARG A 116 16.17 -3.68 4.80
CA ARG A 116 15.80 -5.10 4.87
C ARG A 116 14.26 -5.21 4.99
N PRO A 117 13.55 -5.89 4.06
CA PRO A 117 12.09 -5.95 4.04
C PRO A 117 11.48 -6.36 5.38
N LEU A 118 12.14 -7.29 6.09
CA LEU A 118 11.77 -7.73 7.44
C LEU A 118 11.74 -6.59 8.47
N VAL A 119 12.62 -5.59 8.36
CA VAL A 119 12.68 -4.43 9.27
C VAL A 119 11.54 -3.46 8.98
N ALA A 120 11.21 -3.24 7.71
CA ALA A 120 10.06 -2.41 7.33
C ALA A 120 8.74 -3.07 7.76
N LEU A 121 8.64 -4.39 7.60
CA LEU A 121 7.48 -5.18 8.04
C LEU A 121 7.33 -5.15 9.56
N ALA A 122 8.41 -5.40 10.30
CA ALA A 122 8.40 -5.32 11.75
C ALA A 122 8.03 -3.91 12.25
N ALA A 123 8.55 -2.86 11.62
CA ALA A 123 8.23 -1.48 11.97
C ALA A 123 6.78 -1.09 11.65
N SER A 124 6.21 -1.63 10.56
CA SER A 124 4.80 -1.40 10.21
C SER A 124 3.87 -2.10 11.19
N ILE A 125 4.19 -3.33 11.59
CA ILE A 125 3.42 -4.07 12.60
C ILE A 125 3.52 -3.39 13.98
N LEU A 126 4.73 -3.00 14.39
CA LEU A 126 4.94 -2.28 15.65
C LEU A 126 4.26 -0.90 15.63
N GLY A 127 4.35 -0.18 14.52
CA GLY A 127 3.64 1.08 14.33
C GLY A 127 2.14 0.89 14.43
N ALA A 128 1.58 -0.13 13.77
CA ALA A 128 0.16 -0.47 13.83
C ALA A 128 -0.30 -0.76 15.26
N LEU A 129 0.50 -1.50 16.03
CA LEU A 129 0.22 -1.83 17.43
C LEU A 129 0.24 -0.59 18.34
N LEU A 130 1.09 0.39 18.07
CA LEU A 130 1.28 1.57 18.93
C LEU A 130 0.37 2.76 18.55
N LEU A 131 0.08 2.93 17.26
CA LEU A 131 -0.57 4.13 16.70
C LEU A 131 -1.79 3.81 15.81
N GLY A 132 -2.20 2.54 15.75
CA GLY A 132 -3.32 2.09 14.90
C GLY A 132 -3.03 2.29 13.41
N ALA A 133 -4.07 2.63 12.63
CA ALA A 133 -3.95 2.76 11.17
C ALA A 133 -2.86 3.74 10.72
N VAL A 134 -2.63 4.83 11.47
CA VAL A 134 -1.59 5.83 11.19
C VAL A 134 -0.19 5.23 11.34
N GLY A 135 -0.03 4.31 12.29
CA GLY A 135 1.24 3.65 12.57
C GLY A 135 1.73 2.72 11.46
N ILE A 136 0.82 2.20 10.64
CA ILE A 136 1.17 1.37 9.47
C ILE A 136 1.99 2.18 8.45
N ILE A 137 1.68 3.48 8.29
CA ILE A 137 2.37 4.37 7.35
C ILE A 137 3.63 4.96 8.00
N ILE A 138 3.52 5.42 9.25
CA ILE A 138 4.63 6.08 9.95
C ILE A 138 5.74 5.10 10.34
N GLY A 139 5.40 3.88 10.74
CA GLY A 139 6.35 2.84 11.16
C GLY A 139 7.50 2.58 10.17
N PRO A 140 7.22 2.20 8.92
CA PRO A 140 8.27 1.95 7.92
C PRO A 140 9.02 3.24 7.54
N LEU A 141 8.38 4.41 7.58
CA LEU A 141 9.03 5.70 7.30
C LEU A 141 10.10 6.05 8.36
N VAL A 142 9.77 5.82 9.64
CA VAL A 142 10.71 5.99 10.77
C VAL A 142 11.84 4.97 10.67
N ALA A 143 11.53 3.70 10.40
CA ALA A 143 12.54 2.66 10.23
C ALA A 143 13.50 2.93 9.05
N ALA A 144 13.00 3.48 7.94
CA ALA A 144 13.82 3.92 6.83
C ALA A 144 14.76 5.06 7.24
N THR A 145 14.24 6.06 7.96
CA THR A 145 15.03 7.20 8.46
C THR A 145 16.16 6.73 9.39
N ILE A 146 15.85 5.85 10.35
CA ILE A 146 16.83 5.28 11.29
C ILE A 146 17.88 4.45 10.52
N SER A 147 17.46 3.64 9.55
CA SER A 147 18.37 2.80 8.77
C SER A 147 19.37 3.64 7.97
N VAL A 148 18.94 4.78 7.41
CA VAL A 148 19.82 5.72 6.72
C VAL A 148 20.83 6.33 7.70
N ILE A 149 20.39 6.76 8.88
CA ILE A 149 21.28 7.35 9.91
C ILE A 149 22.32 6.33 10.38
N LEU A 150 21.91 5.09 10.64
CA LEU A 150 22.83 4.04 11.07
C LEU A 150 23.86 3.70 9.99
N LYS A 151 23.44 3.68 8.71
CA LYS A 151 24.33 3.45 7.57
C LYS A 151 25.36 4.57 7.41
N LEU A 152 24.96 5.82 7.65
CA LEU A 152 25.87 6.99 7.67
C LEU A 152 26.82 6.97 8.87
N ARG A 153 26.41 6.42 10.02
CA ARG A 153 27.26 6.29 11.21
C ARG A 153 28.31 5.17 11.05
N GLN A 154 28.01 4.15 10.24
CA GLN A 154 28.92 3.04 9.94
C GLN A 154 29.88 3.35 8.79
N SER A 155 29.62 4.36 7.96
CA SER A 155 30.57 4.84 6.94
C SER A 155 31.60 5.84 7.51
N LYS A 156 32.16 5.55 8.70
CA LYS A 156 33.32 6.29 9.19
C LYS A 156 34.48 6.04 8.21
N PRO A 157 35.16 7.07 7.68
CA PRO A 157 36.24 6.88 6.72
C PRO A 157 37.36 6.09 7.41
N GLU A 158 37.73 4.96 6.83
CA GLU A 158 39.02 4.34 7.10
C GLU A 158 40.07 5.16 6.34
N GLY A 159 40.96 5.80 7.10
CA GLY A 159 42.27 6.31 6.65
C GLY A 159 42.24 7.38 5.56
#